data_AF-A0A2N4YHB2-F1
#
_entry.id   AF-A0A2N4YHB2-F1
#
_cell.length_a   1.000
_cell.length_b   1.000
_cell.length_c   1.000
_cell.angle_alpha   90.00
_cell.angle_beta   90.00
_cell.angle_gamma   90.00
#
_symmetry.space_group_name_H-M   'P 1'
#
loop_
_entity.id
_entity.type
_entity.pdbx_description
1 polymer ?
#
loop_
_entity_poly.entity_id
_entity_poly.type
_entity_poly.pdbx_seq_one_letter_code
_entity_poly.pdbx_strand_id
1 'polypeptide(L)'
;MVNIKSVAQLRALLFEMERSLGLVDLSPNERDVLYAINEVSSGSPKKARSEAIRNHPLAAAIPQATYHRALKSLVQRGLVAHAPDTRAGHYVLPDSIEG
;
A
#
# COMPACT_ATOMS: atom_id res chain seq x y z
N MET A 1 -14.67 22.91 -15.45
CA MET A 1 -13.96 23.56 -14.34
C MET A 1 -13.76 22.54 -13.24
N VAL A 2 -12.52 22.28 -12.81
CA VAL A 2 -12.24 21.30 -11.74
C VAL A 2 -12.63 21.91 -10.39
N ASN A 3 -13.46 21.22 -9.61
CA ASN A 3 -13.85 21.67 -8.27
C ASN A 3 -12.77 21.28 -7.23
N ILE A 4 -11.78 22.17 -7.04
CA ILE A 4 -10.66 21.96 -6.10
C ILE A 4 -11.15 21.80 -4.66
N LYS A 5 -12.27 22.42 -4.27
CA LYS A 5 -12.83 22.29 -2.92
C LYS A 5 -13.20 20.85 -2.59
N SER A 6 -13.85 20.15 -3.53
CA SER A 6 -14.23 18.74 -3.33
C SER A 6 -13.01 17.83 -3.22
N VAL A 7 -11.96 18.05 -4.03
CA VAL A 7 -10.71 17.28 -3.95
C VAL A 7 -10.02 17.52 -2.61
N ALA A 8 -9.95 18.76 -2.13
CA ALA A 8 -9.37 19.09 -0.83
C ALA A 8 -10.13 18.43 0.33
N GLN A 9 -11.46 18.41 0.28
CA GLN A 9 -12.30 17.73 1.27
C GLN A 9 -12.08 16.22 1.28
N LEU A 10 -11.99 15.58 0.11
CA LEU A 10 -11.66 14.15 0.00
C LEU A 10 -10.27 13.85 0.56
N ARG A 11 -9.27 14.69 0.28
CA ARG A 11 -7.91 14.49 0.79
C ARG A 11 -7.86 14.63 2.31
N ALA A 12 -8.60 15.58 2.88
CA ALA A 12 -8.71 15.74 4.32
C ALA A 12 -9.38 14.52 4.97
N LEU A 13 -10.46 14.00 4.38
CA LEU A 13 -11.13 12.81 4.87
C LEU A 13 -10.20 11.58 4.86
N LEU A 14 -9.47 11.37 3.75
CA LEU A 14 -8.47 10.29 3.66
C LEU A 14 -7.39 10.45 4.73
N PHE A 15 -6.90 11.67 4.95
CA PHE A 15 -5.89 11.95 5.97
C PHE A 15 -6.39 11.64 7.39
N GLU A 16 -7.65 11.96 7.69
CA GLU A 16 -8.27 11.64 8.97
C GLU A 16 -8.41 10.14 9.20
N MET A 17 -8.82 9.39 8.17
CA MET A 17 -8.85 7.92 8.21
C MET A 17 -7.45 7.34 8.43
N GLU A 18 -6.46 7.81 7.66
CA GLU A 18 -5.05 7.45 7.81
C GLU A 18 -4.57 7.67 9.24
N ARG A 19 -4.95 8.78 9.86
CA ARG A 19 -4.59 9.12 11.24
C ARG A 19 -5.24 8.17 12.24
N SER A 20 -6.52 7.87 12.08
CA SER A 20 -7.24 6.94 12.97
C SER A 20 -6.69 5.52 12.95
N LEU A 21 -6.07 5.12 11.84
CA LEU A 21 -5.46 3.81 11.63
C LEU A 21 -3.93 3.78 11.91
N GLY A 22 -3.35 4.90 12.38
CA GLY A 22 -1.89 5.00 12.60
C GLY A 22 -1.05 5.01 11.32
N LEU A 23 -1.67 5.10 10.13
CA LEU A 23 -0.97 5.08 8.84
C LEU A 23 -0.22 6.38 8.55
N VAL A 24 -0.46 7.45 9.32
CA VAL A 24 0.27 8.73 9.16
C VAL A 24 1.76 8.63 9.48
N ASP A 25 2.19 7.58 10.18
CA ASP A 25 3.61 7.28 10.46
C ASP A 25 4.35 6.67 9.26
N LEU A 26 3.61 6.37 8.19
CA LEU A 26 4.12 5.94 6.90
C LEU A 26 4.31 7.17 6.00
N SER A 27 5.41 7.19 5.26
CA SER A 27 5.60 8.14 4.17
C SER A 27 4.49 8.00 3.12
N PRO A 28 4.21 9.04 2.32
CA PRO A 28 3.24 8.95 1.22
C PRO A 28 3.49 7.75 0.29
N ASN A 29 4.76 7.49 -0.07
CA ASN A 29 5.12 6.35 -0.93
C ASN A 29 4.83 4.99 -0.26
N GLU A 30 5.02 4.87 1.06
CA GLU A 30 4.67 3.64 1.78
C GLU A 30 3.16 3.41 1.79
N ARG A 31 2.35 4.46 2.00
CA ARG A 31 0.88 4.36 1.92
C ARG A 31 0.40 4.00 0.52
N ASP A 32 0.96 4.65 -0.50
CA ASP A 32 0.64 4.38 -1.90
C ASP A 32 0.93 2.93 -2.30
N VAL A 33 2.08 2.39 -1.84
CA VAL A 33 2.42 0.97 -2.03
C VAL A 33 1.49 0.07 -1.24
N LEU A 34 1.17 0.39 0.02
CA LEU A 34 0.26 -0.40 0.86
C LEU A 34 -1.15 -0.49 0.26
N TYR A 35 -1.69 0.64 -0.23
CA TYR A 35 -2.98 0.68 -0.89
C TYR A 35 -2.98 -0.08 -2.21
N ALA A 36 -1.91 0.04 -3.01
CA ALA A 36 -1.74 -0.74 -4.23
C ALA A 36 -1.74 -2.25 -3.94
N ILE A 37 -1.05 -2.70 -2.88
CA ILE A 37 -1.05 -4.10 -2.45
C ILE A 37 -2.48 -4.53 -2.09
N ASN A 38 -3.20 -3.73 -1.31
CA ASN A 38 -4.56 -4.08 -0.89
C ASN A 38 -5.53 -4.19 -2.08
N GLU A 39 -5.48 -3.25 -3.03
CA GLU A 39 -6.37 -3.25 -4.20
C GLU A 39 -6.08 -4.40 -5.17
N VAL A 40 -4.82 -4.75 -5.41
CA VAL A 40 -4.44 -5.85 -6.33
C VAL A 40 -4.43 -7.23 -5.66
N SER A 41 -4.64 -7.29 -4.34
CA SER A 41 -4.72 -8.54 -3.60
C SER A 41 -6.02 -9.28 -3.93
N SER A 42 -5.91 -10.53 -4.34
CA SER A 42 -7.06 -11.37 -4.71
C SER A 42 -6.91 -12.81 -4.17
N GLY A 43 -8.02 -13.56 -4.18
CA GLY A 43 -8.07 -14.94 -3.71
C GLY A 43 -8.23 -15.11 -2.19
N SER A 44 -8.08 -16.34 -1.72
CA SER A 44 -8.11 -16.73 -0.30
C SER A 44 -6.97 -17.72 -0.01
N PRO A 45 -5.91 -17.33 0.73
CA PRO A 45 -5.68 -16.02 1.33
C PRO A 45 -5.39 -14.94 0.27
N LYS A 46 -5.65 -13.68 0.60
CA LYS A 46 -5.44 -12.53 -0.28
C LYS A 46 -3.95 -12.37 -0.62
N LYS A 47 -3.59 -12.57 -1.89
CA LYS A 47 -2.20 -12.44 -2.39
C LYS A 47 -2.12 -11.40 -3.49
N ALA A 48 -1.07 -10.59 -3.47
CA ALA A 48 -0.70 -9.62 -4.50
C ALA A 48 0.61 -10.01 -5.19
N ARG A 49 0.64 -9.98 -6.52
CA ARG A 49 1.86 -10.22 -7.31
C ARG A 49 2.69 -8.93 -7.42
N SER A 50 4.01 -9.03 -7.31
CA SER A 50 4.94 -7.89 -7.47
C SER A 50 4.67 -7.06 -8.71
N GLU A 51 4.42 -7.73 -9.85
CA GLU A 51 4.14 -7.06 -11.12
C GLU A 51 2.81 -6.29 -11.08
N ALA A 52 1.76 -6.88 -10.50
CA ALA A 52 0.46 -6.23 -10.35
C ALA A 52 0.56 -4.99 -9.44
N ILE A 53 1.31 -5.10 -8.34
CA ILE A 53 1.58 -3.96 -7.46
C ILE A 53 2.36 -2.89 -8.24
N ARG A 54 3.42 -3.26 -8.96
CA ARG A 54 4.27 -2.30 -9.70
C ARG A 54 3.51 -1.56 -10.79
N ASN A 55 2.53 -2.21 -11.41
CA ASN A 55 1.70 -1.65 -12.47
C ASN A 55 0.49 -0.84 -11.94
N HIS A 56 0.22 -0.88 -10.63
CA HIS A 56 -0.86 -0.10 -10.03
C HIS A 56 -0.59 1.41 -10.14
N PRO A 57 -1.57 2.27 -10.47
CA PRO A 57 -1.35 3.71 -10.65
C PRO A 57 -0.62 4.41 -9.49
N LEU A 58 -0.93 4.04 -8.25
CA LEU A 58 -0.29 4.59 -7.05
C LEU A 58 1.21 4.22 -6.93
N ALA A 59 1.59 3.01 -7.38
CA ALA A 59 2.96 2.53 -7.28
C ALA A 59 3.79 2.79 -8.55
N ALA A 60 3.15 2.86 -9.71
CA ALA A 60 3.79 3.07 -11.01
C ALA A 60 4.50 4.43 -11.09
N ALA A 61 3.97 5.45 -10.41
CA ALA A 61 4.58 6.78 -10.32
C ALA A 61 5.86 6.83 -9.45
N ILE A 62 6.11 5.79 -8.65
CA ILE A 62 7.23 5.76 -7.70
C ILE A 62 8.50 5.25 -8.40
N PRO A 63 9.66 5.95 -8.28
CA PRO A 63 10.93 5.44 -8.80
C PRO A 63 11.31 4.08 -8.21
N GLN A 64 11.93 3.21 -9.01
CA GLN A 64 12.25 1.82 -8.65
C GLN A 64 12.95 1.70 -7.28
N ALA A 65 13.99 2.50 -7.05
CA ALA A 65 14.73 2.49 -5.78
C ALA A 65 13.87 2.91 -4.58
N THR A 66 12.98 3.89 -4.76
CA THR A 66 12.07 4.36 -3.71
C THR A 66 10.97 3.34 -3.44
N TYR A 67 10.44 2.69 -4.48
CA TYR A 67 9.48 1.61 -4.35
C TYR A 67 10.03 0.45 -3.52
N HIS A 68 11.25 -0.03 -3.83
CA HIS A 68 11.88 -1.12 -3.06
C HIS A 68 12.15 -0.74 -1.61
N ARG A 69 12.55 0.52 -1.34
CA ARG A 69 12.70 1.02 0.03
C ARG A 69 11.37 1.04 0.79
N ALA A 70 10.30 1.54 0.17
CA ALA A 70 8.98 1.58 0.76
C ALA A 70 8.45 0.17 1.06
N LEU A 71 8.53 -0.73 0.08
CA LEU A 71 8.10 -2.13 0.24
C LEU A 71 8.88 -2.86 1.34
N LYS A 72 10.21 -2.66 1.39
CA LYS A 72 11.05 -3.22 2.46
C LYS A 72 10.63 -2.69 3.84
N SER A 73 10.37 -1.39 3.97
CA SER A 73 9.92 -0.78 5.22
C SER A 73 8.58 -1.35 5.68
N LEU A 74 7.61 -1.48 4.76
CA LEU A 74 6.32 -2.11 5.05
C LEU A 74 6.45 -3.55 5.55
N VAL A 75 7.39 -4.33 4.96
CA VAL A 75 7.70 -5.69 5.40
C VAL A 75 8.35 -5.69 6.79
N GLN A 76 9.29 -4.79 7.05
CA GLN A 76 9.94 -4.67 8.35
C GLN A 76 8.97 -4.26 9.47
N ARG A 77 7.96 -3.45 9.14
CA ARG A 77 6.88 -3.05 10.07
C ARG A 77 5.81 -4.13 10.24
N GLY A 78 5.90 -5.25 9.52
CA GLY A 78 4.91 -6.33 9.58
C GLY A 78 3.57 -6.00 8.90
N LEU A 79 3.44 -4.86 8.24
CA LEU A 79 2.21 -4.46 7.54
C LEU A 79 1.99 -5.24 6.24
N VAL A 80 3.08 -5.78 5.69
CA VAL A 80 3.10 -6.63 4.51
C VAL A 80 4.00 -7.81 4.80
N ALA A 81 3.65 -9.01 4.36
CA ALA A 81 4.53 -10.17 4.45
C ALA A 81 4.76 -10.80 3.07
N HIS A 82 5.85 -11.51 2.92
CA HIS A 82 6.03 -12.40 1.78
C HIS A 82 5.04 -13.55 1.90
N ALA A 83 4.35 -13.88 0.80
CA ALA A 83 3.40 -14.98 0.82
C ALA A 83 4.16 -16.32 1.06
N PRO A 84 3.81 -17.08 2.11
CA PRO A 84 4.43 -18.37 2.37
C PRO A 84 4.18 -19.31 1.18
N ASP A 85 5.19 -20.12 0.85
CA ASP A 85 5.14 -21.18 -0.16
C ASP A 85 4.81 -20.74 -1.60
N THR A 86 5.20 -19.52 -1.98
CA THR A 86 5.09 -19.06 -3.37
C THR A 86 6.44 -18.64 -3.95
N ARG A 87 6.61 -18.79 -5.28
CA ARG A 87 7.76 -18.23 -5.99
C ARG A 87 7.94 -16.76 -5.61
N ALA A 88 9.20 -16.33 -5.49
CA ALA A 88 9.59 -14.96 -5.21
C ALA A 88 8.69 -13.96 -5.95
N GLY A 89 8.13 -12.99 -5.21
CA GLY A 89 7.30 -11.92 -5.77
C GLY A 89 5.79 -12.02 -5.53
N HIS A 90 5.36 -12.70 -4.46
CA HIS A 90 4.00 -12.56 -3.95
C HIS A 90 4.03 -11.98 -2.52
N TYR A 91 3.09 -11.09 -2.25
CA TYR A 91 2.91 -10.41 -0.98
C TYR A 91 1.52 -10.66 -0.43
N VAL A 92 1.40 -10.72 0.90
CA VAL A 92 0.13 -10.82 1.64
C VAL A 92 0.03 -9.67 2.62
N LEU A 93 -1.19 -9.23 2.87
CA LEU A 93 -1.51 -8.39 4.03
C LEU A 93 -1.89 -9.34 5.17
N PRO A 94 -1.33 -9.18 6.39
CA PRO A 94 -1.77 -9.95 7.54
C PRO A 94 -3.28 -9.74 7.80
N ASP A 95 -3.98 -10.77 8.28
CA ASP A 95 -5.42 -10.72 8.54
C ASP A 95 -5.80 -9.73 9.67
N SER A 96 -4.82 -9.30 10.46
CA SER A 96 -4.91 -8.20 11.42
C SER A 96 -3.67 -7.31 11.29
N ILE A 97 -3.86 -6.05 10.88
CA ILE A 97 -2.86 -5.01 11.17
C ILE A 97 -3.04 -4.67 12.64
N GLU A 98 -2.43 -5.45 13.53
CA GLU A 98 -2.35 -5.09 14.94
C GLU A 98 -1.32 -3.95 15.04
N GLY A 99 -1.84 -2.74 15.25
CA GLY A 99 -1.06 -1.56 15.64
C GLY A 99 -0.75 -1.56 17.13
#